data_AF-A0A2S6QNF8-F1
#
_entry.id   AF-A0A2S6QNF8-F1
#
_cell.length_a   1.000
_cell.length_b   1.000
_cell.length_c   1.000
_cell.angle_alpha   90.00
_cell.angle_beta   90.00
_cell.angle_gamma   90.00
#
_symmetry.space_group_name_H-M   'P 1'
#
loop_
_entity.id
_entity.type
_entity.pdbx_description
1 polymer ?
#
loop_
_entity_poly.entity_id
_entity_poly.type
_entity_poly.pdbx_seq_one_letter_code
_entity_poly.pdbx_strand_id
1 'polypeptide(L)'
;RQPHSGLSGKTPFAVHNAWKGTVSHLNNERALDVLLSDSGKRIVGKNGIKIDGAYFIAPELAEYVNNEVRLFKDPMDMGRLYVYEIGNDEDPFICIAECPERTGIDRREVAKKAKSIQKQMISKGRKEANKRSKSVKPQDAIHDYLVEQGEIAGQVVSLPKGKDKHMTDMMVSLEKAMQKPKGNEQSSLDEKTQKMFEKLDVQSKAPIEKQKKILKIESKEIRFKRWLDVDSIKARGVKLSNEDLEFWTNYQNTPEFKGEKRMRESFGEQVGETAAAN
;
A
#
# COMPACT_ATOMS: atom_id res chain seq x y z
N ARG A 1 -39.04 4.27 33.51
CA ARG A 1 -39.74 5.04 32.44
C ARG A 1 -40.95 5.75 33.05
N GLN A 2 -40.73 6.72 33.94
CA GLN A 2 -41.83 7.43 34.60
C GLN A 2 -42.25 8.67 33.80
N PRO A 3 -43.55 9.03 33.76
CA PRO A 3 -44.03 10.26 33.16
C PRO A 3 -43.52 11.47 33.96
N HIS A 4 -43.15 12.54 33.26
CA HIS A 4 -42.65 13.76 33.90
C HIS A 4 -43.73 14.84 33.91
N SER A 5 -43.93 15.48 35.07
CA SER A 5 -44.89 16.58 35.25
C SER A 5 -44.70 17.75 34.27
N GLY A 6 -43.46 18.17 34.00
CA GLY A 6 -43.12 19.23 33.04
C GLY A 6 -43.30 18.89 31.55
N LEU A 7 -43.63 17.64 31.21
CA LEU A 7 -43.88 17.19 29.83
C LEU A 7 -45.34 16.79 29.61
N SER A 8 -46.26 17.40 30.36
CA SER A 8 -47.71 17.13 30.30
C SER A 8 -48.03 15.64 30.45
N GLY A 9 -47.35 14.95 31.37
CA GLY A 9 -47.57 13.53 31.65
C GLY A 9 -46.96 12.58 30.61
N LYS A 10 -46.24 13.09 29.60
CA LYS A 10 -45.47 12.25 28.67
C LYS A 10 -44.15 11.83 29.29
N THR A 11 -43.61 10.72 28.82
CA THR A 11 -42.24 10.31 29.20
C THR A 11 -41.23 11.07 28.33
N PRO A 12 -40.05 11.43 28.87
CA PRO A 12 -38.98 12.03 28.08
C PRO A 12 -38.63 11.22 26.82
N PHE A 13 -38.67 9.88 26.92
CA PHE A 13 -38.48 8.98 25.78
C PHE A 13 -39.55 9.12 24.69
N ALA A 14 -40.83 9.27 25.08
CA ALA A 14 -41.92 9.47 24.12
C ALA A 14 -41.83 10.82 23.40
N VAL A 15 -41.36 11.87 24.09
CA VAL A 15 -41.15 13.19 23.50
C VAL A 15 -39.94 13.18 22.57
N HIS A 16 -38.84 12.53 22.96
CA HIS A 16 -37.66 12.36 22.11
C HIS A 16 -37.97 11.62 20.81
N ASN A 17 -38.71 10.50 20.87
CA ASN A 17 -39.09 9.74 19.67
C ASN A 17 -40.07 10.50 18.76
N ALA A 18 -40.90 11.39 19.32
CA ALA A 18 -41.82 12.22 18.55
C ALA A 18 -41.15 13.45 17.93
N TRP A 19 -39.90 13.75 18.30
CA TRP A 19 -39.15 14.90 17.80
C TRP A 19 -38.73 14.68 16.35
N LYS A 20 -39.11 15.60 15.46
CA LYS A 20 -38.81 15.55 14.01
C LYS A 20 -37.79 16.61 13.56
N GLY A 21 -37.23 17.38 14.48
CA GLY A 21 -36.22 18.39 14.16
C GLY A 21 -34.87 17.76 13.78
N THR A 22 -33.99 18.56 13.21
CA THR A 22 -32.63 18.15 12.86
C THR A 22 -31.82 17.88 14.11
N VAL A 23 -31.25 16.68 14.20
CA VAL A 23 -30.28 16.32 15.25
C VAL A 23 -28.89 16.60 14.71
N SER A 24 -28.11 17.37 15.45
CA SER A 24 -26.68 17.58 15.17
C SER A 24 -25.94 16.30 15.52
N HIS A 25 -25.30 15.69 14.52
CA HIS A 25 -24.45 14.52 14.70
C HIS A 25 -23.01 14.91 14.48
N LEU A 26 -22.13 14.32 15.27
CA LEU A 26 -20.69 14.40 15.02
C LEU A 26 -20.34 13.29 14.03
N ASN A 27 -19.85 13.67 12.85
CA ASN A 27 -19.52 12.71 11.79
C ASN A 27 -18.26 11.88 12.11
N ASN A 28 -17.40 12.40 12.99
CA ASN A 28 -16.17 11.72 13.39
C ASN A 28 -16.31 11.18 14.82
N GLU A 29 -16.39 9.87 14.95
CA GLU A 29 -16.44 9.17 16.24
C GLU A 29 -15.21 9.51 17.10
N ARG A 30 -14.03 9.68 16.50
CA ARG A 30 -12.77 9.99 17.21
C ARG A 30 -12.73 11.37 17.83
N ALA A 31 -13.62 12.28 17.42
CA ALA A 31 -13.72 13.58 18.09
C ALA A 31 -14.33 13.44 19.50
N LEU A 32 -15.02 12.33 19.81
CA LEU A 32 -15.49 12.02 21.17
C LEU A 32 -14.37 11.60 22.11
N ASP A 33 -13.23 11.15 21.57
CA ASP A 33 -12.09 10.70 22.38
C ASP A 33 -11.49 11.85 23.23
N VAL A 34 -11.76 13.12 22.88
CA VAL A 34 -11.44 14.31 23.70
C VAL A 34 -12.15 14.28 25.06
N LEU A 35 -13.31 13.59 25.16
CA LEU A 35 -14.07 13.45 26.40
C LEU A 35 -13.52 12.34 27.31
N LEU A 36 -12.56 11.54 26.83
CA LEU A 36 -11.90 10.51 27.63
C LEU A 36 -10.95 11.14 28.66
N SER A 37 -10.57 10.36 29.66
CA SER A 37 -9.63 10.82 30.68
C SER A 37 -8.24 10.97 30.08
N ASP A 38 -7.69 12.19 30.12
CA ASP A 38 -6.29 12.44 29.76
C ASP A 38 -5.38 11.68 30.73
N SER A 39 -4.57 10.78 30.18
CA SER A 39 -3.58 9.97 30.90
C SER A 39 -2.18 10.58 30.80
N GLY A 40 -2.08 11.78 30.22
CA GLY A 40 -0.88 12.55 30.07
C GLY A 40 -0.02 12.11 28.87
N LYS A 41 1.21 12.62 28.87
CA LYS A 41 2.21 12.35 27.83
C LYS A 41 3.14 11.21 28.25
N ARG A 42 3.48 10.34 27.31
CA ARG A 42 4.40 9.21 27.56
C ARG A 42 5.27 8.93 26.34
N ILE A 43 6.43 8.36 26.59
CA ILE A 43 7.34 7.90 25.53
C ILE A 43 6.97 6.47 25.14
N VAL A 44 6.87 6.21 23.84
CA VAL A 44 6.63 4.87 23.30
C VAL A 44 7.91 4.03 23.42
N GLY A 45 7.85 2.95 24.19
CA GLY A 45 8.96 2.01 24.34
C GLY A 45 8.95 0.90 23.29
N LYS A 46 10.04 0.13 23.21
CA LYS A 46 10.16 -1.05 22.32
C LYS A 46 9.10 -2.13 22.58
N ASN A 47 8.61 -2.20 23.82
CA ASN A 47 7.60 -3.16 24.26
C ASN A 47 6.18 -2.55 24.30
N GLY A 48 6.00 -1.34 23.78
CA GLY A 48 4.76 -0.57 23.91
C GLY A 48 4.83 0.50 25.00
N ILE A 49 3.66 0.93 25.46
CA ILE A 49 3.49 2.03 26.41
C ILE A 49 3.22 1.46 27.80
N LYS A 50 3.95 1.96 28.81
CA LYS A 50 3.80 1.52 30.20
C LYS A 50 2.97 2.52 31.00
N ILE A 51 1.79 2.09 31.45
CA ILE A 51 0.83 2.81 32.30
C ILE A 51 0.27 1.85 33.35
N ASP A 52 0.10 2.32 34.59
CA ASP A 52 -0.49 1.57 35.71
C ASP A 52 0.13 0.17 35.93
N GLY A 53 1.43 0.04 35.67
CA GLY A 53 2.17 -1.23 35.79
C GLY A 53 1.97 -2.20 34.62
N ALA A 54 1.06 -1.92 33.70
CA ALA A 54 0.76 -2.75 32.54
C ALA A 54 1.42 -2.21 31.25
N TYR A 55 1.58 -3.10 30.26
CA TYR A 55 2.03 -2.75 28.92
C TYR A 55 0.87 -2.76 27.93
N PHE A 56 0.71 -1.64 27.23
CA PHE A 56 -0.23 -1.49 26.12
C PHE A 56 0.53 -1.60 24.82
N ILE A 57 0.07 -2.48 23.93
CA ILE A 57 0.74 -2.77 22.68
C ILE A 57 -0.21 -2.57 21.51
N ALA A 58 0.33 -1.98 20.44
CA ALA A 58 -0.28 -1.98 19.13
C ALA A 58 0.83 -2.17 18.09
N PRO A 59 0.57 -2.87 16.97
CA PRO A 59 1.54 -3.00 15.89
C PRO A 59 1.99 -1.66 15.29
N GLU A 60 1.09 -0.67 15.26
CA GLU A 60 1.29 0.66 14.67
C GLU A 60 2.26 1.52 15.51
N LEU A 61 2.31 1.30 16.83
CA LEU A 61 3.28 1.97 17.72
C LEU A 61 4.73 1.62 17.40
N ALA A 62 5.00 0.57 16.62
CA ALA A 62 6.35 0.19 16.22
C ALA A 62 7.04 1.27 15.38
N GLU A 63 6.28 2.13 14.71
CA GLU A 63 6.80 3.24 13.90
C GLU A 63 7.18 4.46 14.76
N TYR A 64 6.55 4.60 15.93
CA TYR A 64 6.68 5.75 16.82
C TYR A 64 7.58 5.47 18.03
N VAL A 65 8.43 4.44 17.96
CA VAL A 65 9.32 4.06 19.08
C VAL A 65 10.29 5.20 19.41
N ASN A 66 10.34 5.58 20.68
CA ASN A 66 11.03 6.74 21.27
C ASN A 66 10.39 8.10 21.01
N ASN A 67 9.21 8.18 20.40
CA ASN A 67 8.46 9.42 20.28
C ASN A 67 7.59 9.65 21.52
N GLU A 68 7.32 10.92 21.82
CA GLU A 68 6.37 11.32 22.86
C GLU A 68 4.95 11.34 22.26
N VAL A 69 4.00 10.72 22.96
CA VAL A 69 2.59 10.61 22.54
C VAL A 69 1.66 11.03 23.67
N ARG A 70 0.49 11.59 23.33
CA ARG A 70 -0.58 11.92 24.28
C ARG A 70 -1.56 10.76 24.34
N LEU A 71 -2.03 10.47 25.55
CA LEU A 71 -2.78 9.26 25.83
C LEU A 71 -4.12 9.56 26.47
N PHE A 72 -5.15 8.94 25.95
CA PHE A 72 -6.49 8.99 26.54
C PHE A 72 -6.95 7.60 26.95
N LYS A 73 -7.66 7.53 28.06
CA LYS A 73 -8.12 6.28 28.66
C LYS A 73 -9.59 6.38 29.02
N ASP A 74 -10.32 5.31 28.72
CA ASP A 74 -11.68 5.16 29.18
C ASP A 74 -11.66 4.59 30.62
N PRO A 75 -12.25 5.28 31.62
CA PRO A 75 -12.37 4.73 32.96
C PRO A 75 -13.24 3.45 33.02
N MET A 76 -14.14 3.24 32.07
CA MET A 76 -15.01 2.07 32.00
C MET A 76 -14.30 0.88 31.32
N ASP A 77 -13.44 1.14 30.33
CA ASP A 77 -12.65 0.15 29.60
C ASP A 77 -11.14 0.41 29.77
N MET A 78 -10.61 -0.07 30.88
CA MET A 78 -9.20 0.13 31.21
C MET A 78 -8.26 -0.86 30.48
N GLY A 79 -8.77 -1.68 29.56
CA GLY A 79 -7.99 -2.54 28.68
C GLY A 79 -7.49 -1.84 27.42
N ARG A 80 -8.02 -0.65 27.12
CA ARG A 80 -7.73 0.11 25.90
C ARG A 80 -7.12 1.48 26.21
N LEU A 81 -6.28 1.94 25.29
CA LEU A 81 -5.59 3.21 25.35
C LEU A 81 -5.59 3.86 23.98
N TYR A 82 -6.03 5.10 23.91
CA TYR A 82 -6.10 5.87 22.68
C TYR A 82 -4.85 6.73 22.58
N VAL A 83 -4.11 6.57 21.48
CA VAL A 83 -2.78 7.19 21.32
C VAL A 83 -2.82 8.24 20.22
N TYR A 84 -2.36 9.45 20.56
CA TYR A 84 -2.27 10.59 19.68
C TYR A 84 -0.84 11.11 19.59
N GLU A 85 -0.45 11.59 18.42
CA GLU A 85 0.84 12.23 18.23
C GLU A 85 0.84 13.63 18.86
N ILE A 86 1.99 14.05 19.39
CA ILE A 86 2.18 15.39 19.94
C ILE A 86 2.99 16.21 18.93
N GLY A 87 2.49 17.38 18.55
CA GLY A 87 3.27 18.39 17.83
C GLY A 87 2.81 18.70 16.40
N ASN A 88 1.72 18.09 15.94
CA ASN A 88 0.99 18.53 14.75
C ASN A 88 -0.23 19.35 15.19
N ASP A 89 -0.67 20.33 14.39
CA ASP A 89 -1.73 21.29 14.76
C ASP A 89 -3.07 20.65 15.21
N GLU A 90 -3.32 19.38 14.85
CA GLU A 90 -4.54 18.65 15.17
C GLU A 90 -4.32 17.37 16.01
N ASP A 91 -3.11 17.17 16.60
CA ASP A 91 -2.73 15.97 17.38
C ASP A 91 -3.32 14.68 16.76
N PRO A 92 -2.82 14.19 15.61
CA PRO A 92 -3.48 13.14 14.85
C PRO A 92 -3.56 11.81 15.62
N PHE A 93 -4.67 11.11 15.45
CA PHE A 93 -4.89 9.79 16.00
C PHE A 93 -3.93 8.78 15.37
N ILE A 94 -3.16 8.08 16.20
CA ILE A 94 -2.24 7.04 15.75
C ILE A 94 -2.95 5.69 15.76
N CYS A 95 -3.35 5.23 16.96
CA CYS A 95 -3.87 3.87 17.13
C CYS A 95 -4.58 3.67 18.48
N ILE A 96 -5.30 2.56 18.59
CA ILE A 96 -5.78 2.01 19.87
C ILE A 96 -4.76 0.95 20.32
N ALA A 97 -4.15 1.17 21.48
CA ALA A 97 -3.27 0.20 22.12
C ALA A 97 -4.04 -0.62 23.16
N GLU A 98 -3.87 -1.93 23.11
CA GLU A 98 -4.57 -2.86 23.99
C GLU A 98 -3.60 -3.51 24.96
N CYS A 99 -4.07 -3.78 26.17
CA CYS A 99 -3.28 -4.48 27.19
C CYS A 99 -3.48 -6.00 27.09
N PRO A 100 -2.48 -6.78 26.66
CA PRO A 100 -2.60 -8.23 26.48
C PRO A 100 -3.00 -8.97 27.76
N GLU A 101 -2.54 -8.48 28.90
CA GLU A 101 -2.84 -9.07 30.21
C GLU A 101 -4.32 -8.91 30.60
N ARG A 102 -5.00 -7.88 30.08
CA ARG A 102 -6.40 -7.56 30.40
C ARG A 102 -7.37 -8.02 29.31
N THR A 103 -6.94 -7.99 28.05
CA THR A 103 -7.76 -8.38 26.90
C THR A 103 -7.57 -9.85 26.50
N GLY A 104 -6.55 -10.53 27.03
CA GLY A 104 -6.27 -11.95 26.76
C GLY A 104 -5.60 -12.22 25.41
N ILE A 105 -5.11 -11.18 24.74
CA ILE A 105 -4.48 -11.30 23.41
C ILE A 105 -3.06 -11.88 23.55
N ASP A 106 -2.65 -12.78 22.64
CA ASP A 106 -1.28 -13.31 22.66
C ASP A 106 -0.26 -12.24 22.25
N ARG A 107 0.55 -11.82 23.23
CA ARG A 107 1.66 -10.87 23.05
C ARG A 107 2.62 -11.27 21.93
N ARG A 108 2.81 -12.57 21.68
CA ARG A 108 3.75 -13.05 20.65
C ARG A 108 3.28 -12.70 19.24
N GLU A 109 1.98 -12.79 18.98
CA GLU A 109 1.41 -12.48 17.67
C GLU A 109 1.51 -10.99 17.34
N VAL A 110 1.18 -10.13 18.32
CA VAL A 110 1.32 -8.68 18.19
C VAL A 110 2.79 -8.30 17.94
N ALA A 111 3.73 -8.92 18.64
CA ALA A 111 5.16 -8.68 18.42
C ALA A 111 5.64 -9.12 17.03
N LYS A 112 5.13 -10.24 16.49
CA LYS A 112 5.42 -10.67 15.10
C LYS A 112 4.90 -9.63 14.10
N LYS A 113 3.68 -9.13 14.30
CA LYS A 113 3.08 -8.12 13.42
C LYS A 113 3.84 -6.80 13.48
N ALA A 114 4.19 -6.32 14.67
CA ALA A 114 5.04 -5.13 14.87
C ALA A 114 6.40 -5.25 14.14
N LYS A 115 7.09 -6.40 14.28
CA LYS A 115 8.35 -6.66 13.56
C LYS A 115 8.17 -6.64 12.03
N SER A 116 7.04 -7.15 11.53
CA SER A 116 6.75 -7.15 10.10
C SER A 116 6.58 -5.72 9.56
N ILE A 117 5.88 -4.84 10.29
CA ILE A 117 5.67 -3.43 9.96
C ILE A 117 7.02 -2.70 9.96
N GLN A 118 7.80 -2.86 11.03
CA GLN A 118 9.13 -2.25 11.12
C GLN A 118 10.05 -2.69 9.97
N LYS A 119 10.03 -3.97 9.59
CA LYS A 119 10.81 -4.48 8.46
C LYS A 119 10.35 -3.87 7.13
N GLN A 120 9.04 -3.70 6.93
CA GLN A 120 8.49 -3.04 5.75
C GLN A 120 8.94 -1.57 5.69
N MET A 121 8.91 -0.86 6.81
CA MET A 121 9.37 0.53 6.92
C MET A 121 10.86 0.67 6.55
N ILE A 122 11.73 -0.16 7.17
CA ILE A 122 13.17 -0.17 6.86
C ILE A 122 13.42 -0.50 5.39
N SER A 123 12.65 -1.44 4.82
CA SER A 123 12.77 -1.79 3.40
C SER A 123 12.36 -0.63 2.49
N LYS A 124 11.26 0.07 2.80
CA LYS A 124 10.81 1.27 2.06
C LYS A 124 11.86 2.37 2.13
N GLY A 125 12.33 2.71 3.33
CA GLY A 125 13.38 3.71 3.53
C GLY A 125 14.69 3.36 2.80
N ARG A 126 15.11 2.09 2.84
CA ARG A 126 16.30 1.61 2.10
C ARG A 126 16.11 1.74 0.58
N LYS A 127 14.92 1.45 0.07
CA LYS A 127 14.62 1.61 -1.37
C LYS A 127 14.67 3.07 -1.80
N GLU A 128 14.11 3.98 -1.00
CA GLU A 128 14.18 5.42 -1.29
C GLU A 128 15.60 5.96 -1.20
N ALA A 129 16.35 5.59 -0.15
CA ALA A 129 17.76 5.96 -0.01
C ALA A 129 18.59 5.47 -1.21
N ASN A 130 18.36 4.22 -1.66
CA ASN A 130 19.05 3.67 -2.83
C ASN A 130 18.63 4.33 -4.15
N LYS A 131 17.38 4.79 -4.28
CA LYS A 131 16.95 5.59 -5.44
C LYS A 131 17.66 6.95 -5.45
N ARG A 132 17.71 7.63 -4.30
CA ARG A 132 18.42 8.91 -4.13
C ARG A 132 19.91 8.77 -4.39
N SER A 133 20.54 7.70 -3.90
CA SER A 133 21.98 7.45 -4.15
C SER A 133 22.28 7.16 -5.62
N LYS A 134 21.34 6.54 -6.37
CA LYS A 134 21.51 6.32 -7.82
C LYS A 134 21.30 7.57 -8.65
N SER A 135 20.48 8.52 -8.20
CA SER A 135 20.27 9.79 -8.90
C SER A 135 21.44 10.76 -8.74
N VAL A 136 22.23 10.64 -7.67
CA VAL A 136 23.46 11.42 -7.49
C VAL A 136 24.55 10.78 -8.37
N LYS A 137 24.97 11.47 -9.43
CA LYS A 137 26.06 10.99 -10.31
C LYS A 137 27.41 11.48 -9.78
N PRO A 138 28.48 10.68 -9.89
CA PRO A 138 29.82 11.09 -9.48
C PRO A 138 30.36 12.31 -10.25
N GLN A 139 29.86 12.57 -11.45
CA GLN A 139 30.17 13.79 -12.21
C GLN A 139 29.64 15.06 -11.52
N ASP A 140 28.47 14.99 -10.89
CA ASP A 140 27.89 16.12 -10.15
C ASP A 140 28.70 16.38 -8.86
N ALA A 141 29.17 15.32 -8.19
CA ALA A 141 30.00 15.43 -7.00
C ALA A 141 31.39 16.06 -7.29
N ILE A 142 31.98 15.81 -8.46
CA ILE A 142 33.23 16.46 -8.88
C ILE A 142 33.00 17.95 -9.15
N HIS A 143 31.86 18.30 -9.76
CA HIS A 143 31.49 19.69 -9.99
C HIS A 143 31.32 20.44 -8.66
N ASP A 144 30.60 19.87 -7.70
CA ASP A 144 30.42 20.45 -6.37
C ASP A 144 31.77 20.61 -5.64
N TYR A 145 32.65 19.61 -5.69
CA TYR A 145 33.99 19.69 -5.09
C TYR A 145 34.86 20.81 -5.70
N LEU A 146 34.84 20.96 -7.03
CA LEU A 146 35.59 22.03 -7.70
C LEU A 146 35.06 23.42 -7.37
N VAL A 147 33.73 23.57 -7.23
CA VAL A 147 33.09 24.82 -6.80
C VAL A 147 33.50 25.17 -5.37
N GLU A 148 33.46 24.21 -4.44
CA GLU A 148 33.90 24.42 -3.05
C GLU A 148 35.38 24.85 -2.98
N GLN A 149 36.26 24.22 -3.76
CA GLN A 149 37.67 24.63 -3.82
C GLN A 149 37.85 26.03 -4.42
N GLY A 150 37.04 26.40 -5.41
CA GLY A 150 37.04 27.75 -6.00
C GLY A 150 36.55 28.85 -5.06
N GLU A 151 35.58 28.53 -4.20
CA GLU A 151 35.08 29.42 -3.14
C GLU A 151 36.11 29.59 -2.02
N ILE A 152 36.75 28.51 -1.57
CA ILE A 152 37.81 28.55 -0.54
C ILE A 152 39.04 29.31 -1.04
N ALA A 153 39.42 29.14 -2.31
CA ALA A 153 40.50 29.88 -2.94
C ALA A 153 40.17 31.35 -3.22
N GLY A 154 38.92 31.79 -2.96
CA GLY A 154 38.46 33.18 -3.16
C GLY A 154 38.44 33.63 -4.62
N GLN A 155 38.64 32.71 -5.57
CA GLN A 155 38.76 32.99 -6.99
C GLN A 155 37.39 33.01 -7.70
N VAL A 156 36.37 32.44 -7.07
CA VAL A 156 34.99 32.42 -7.58
C VAL A 156 34.08 33.05 -6.54
N VAL A 157 33.48 34.20 -6.88
CA VAL A 157 32.38 34.80 -6.11
C VAL A 157 31.08 34.15 -6.58
N SER A 158 30.46 33.35 -5.72
CA SER A 158 29.17 32.71 -6.02
C SER A 158 28.09 33.78 -6.22
N LEU A 159 27.47 33.84 -7.39
CA LEU A 159 26.28 34.68 -7.59
C LEU A 159 25.14 34.15 -6.70
N PRO A 160 24.29 35.03 -6.14
CA PRO A 160 23.14 34.60 -5.37
C PRO A 160 22.25 33.69 -6.23
N LYS A 161 22.06 32.44 -5.79
CA LYS A 161 21.20 31.48 -6.48
C LYS A 161 19.79 32.07 -6.60
N GLY A 162 19.16 31.89 -7.76
CA GLY A 162 17.77 32.28 -7.96
C GLY A 162 16.91 31.66 -6.86
N LYS A 163 16.13 32.48 -6.17
CA LYS A 163 15.23 32.00 -5.11
C LYS A 163 14.28 30.97 -5.72
N ASP A 164 14.25 29.77 -5.16
CA ASP A 164 13.24 28.79 -5.52
C ASP A 164 11.87 29.44 -5.36
N LYS A 165 11.03 29.30 -6.39
CA LYS A 165 9.65 29.77 -6.31
C LYS A 165 8.95 28.88 -5.28
N HIS A 166 8.76 29.39 -4.07
CA HIS A 166 7.90 28.76 -3.08
C HIS A 166 6.46 28.82 -3.58
N MET A 167 6.08 27.82 -4.36
CA MET A 167 4.69 27.63 -4.75
C MET A 167 4.05 26.76 -3.68
N THR A 168 3.07 27.31 -2.98
CA THR A 168 2.17 26.52 -2.15
C THR A 168 1.25 25.71 -3.05
N ASP A 169 0.75 24.58 -2.54
CA ASP A 169 -0.15 23.68 -3.28
C ASP A 169 -1.37 24.43 -3.87
N MET A 170 -1.83 25.43 -3.13
CA MET A 170 -2.92 26.31 -3.56
C MET A 170 -2.57 27.16 -4.79
N MET A 171 -1.32 27.61 -4.89
CA MET A 171 -0.83 28.43 -6.01
C MET A 171 -0.70 27.61 -7.30
N VAL A 172 -0.24 26.35 -7.18
CA VAL A 172 -0.21 25.38 -8.29
C VAL A 172 -1.62 25.07 -8.81
N SER A 173 -2.57 24.93 -7.90
CA SER A 173 -3.99 24.69 -8.22
C SER A 173 -4.59 25.85 -9.00
N LEU A 174 -4.30 27.09 -8.58
CA LEU A 174 -4.75 28.32 -9.22
C LEU A 174 -4.18 28.47 -10.62
N GLU A 175 -2.88 28.21 -10.80
CA GLU A 175 -2.21 28.26 -12.10
C GLU A 175 -2.83 27.28 -13.10
N LYS A 176 -3.16 26.07 -12.63
CA LYS A 176 -3.86 25.06 -13.43
C LYS A 176 -5.28 25.47 -13.82
N ALA A 177 -5.98 26.20 -12.95
CA ALA A 177 -7.31 26.73 -13.25
C ALA A 177 -7.26 27.95 -14.19
N MET A 178 -6.18 28.74 -14.16
CA MET A 178 -5.99 29.92 -15.02
C MET A 178 -5.53 29.56 -16.44
N GLN A 179 -4.99 28.36 -16.66
CA GLN A 179 -4.80 27.83 -18.00
C GLN A 179 -6.15 27.55 -18.65
N LYS A 180 -6.68 28.54 -19.39
CA LYS A 180 -7.83 28.35 -20.29
C LYS A 180 -7.62 27.06 -21.11
N PRO A 181 -8.61 26.14 -21.18
CA PRO A 181 -8.50 25.04 -22.11
C PRO A 181 -8.34 25.63 -23.50
N LYS A 182 -7.26 25.27 -24.21
CA LYS A 182 -7.13 25.59 -25.62
C LYS A 182 -8.38 25.05 -26.32
N GLY A 183 -9.24 25.97 -26.75
CA GLY A 183 -10.45 25.65 -27.49
C GLY A 183 -10.06 24.78 -28.66
N ASN A 184 -10.77 23.67 -28.79
CA ASN A 184 -10.65 22.74 -29.91
C ASN A 184 -11.05 23.52 -31.17
N GLU A 185 -10.06 23.99 -31.95
CA GLU A 185 -10.30 24.53 -33.28
C GLU A 185 -10.91 23.39 -34.11
N GLN A 186 -12.22 23.48 -34.34
CA GLN A 186 -12.94 22.58 -35.21
C GLN A 186 -12.38 22.75 -36.62
N SER A 187 -11.41 21.92 -36.98
CA SER A 187 -11.03 21.69 -38.37
C SER A 187 -12.27 21.18 -39.09
N SER A 188 -12.72 21.93 -40.10
CA SER A 188 -13.80 21.55 -41.02
C SER A 188 -13.60 20.11 -41.51
N LEU A 189 -14.65 19.32 -41.36
CA LEU A 189 -14.69 17.89 -41.64
C LEU A 189 -14.36 17.62 -43.11
N ASP A 190 -13.23 16.97 -43.36
CA ASP A 190 -12.90 16.37 -44.65
C ASP A 190 -13.83 15.17 -44.87
N GLU A 191 -14.61 15.15 -45.95
CA GLU A 191 -15.66 14.16 -46.25
C GLU A 191 -15.16 12.70 -46.23
N LYS A 192 -13.84 12.51 -46.37
CA LYS A 192 -13.17 11.22 -46.26
C LYS A 192 -13.14 10.68 -44.82
N THR A 193 -13.11 11.55 -43.81
CA THR A 193 -13.12 11.15 -42.39
C THR A 193 -14.49 10.66 -41.95
N GLN A 194 -15.57 11.27 -42.43
CA GLN A 194 -16.95 10.86 -42.14
C GLN A 194 -17.27 9.45 -42.68
N LYS A 195 -16.81 9.14 -43.90
CA LYS A 195 -16.96 7.80 -44.48
C LYS A 195 -16.12 6.73 -43.77
N MET A 196 -15.05 7.11 -43.07
CA MET A 196 -14.28 6.18 -42.24
C MET A 196 -14.99 5.87 -40.93
N PHE A 197 -15.60 6.87 -40.27
CA PHE A 197 -16.42 6.65 -39.07
C PHE A 197 -17.68 5.83 -39.35
N GLU A 198 -18.33 6.06 -40.49
CA GLU A 198 -19.52 5.29 -40.88
C GLU A 198 -19.21 3.80 -41.13
N LYS A 199 -18.03 3.49 -41.70
CA LYS A 199 -17.55 2.11 -41.85
C LYS A 199 -17.15 1.45 -40.52
N LEU A 200 -16.75 2.23 -39.52
CA LEU A 200 -16.42 1.74 -38.17
C LEU A 200 -17.69 1.43 -37.36
N ASP A 201 -18.75 2.21 -37.51
CA ASP A 201 -20.03 1.98 -36.80
C ASP A 201 -20.83 0.79 -37.35
N VAL A 202 -20.67 0.44 -38.64
CA VAL A 202 -21.27 -0.79 -39.17
C VAL A 202 -20.54 -2.05 -38.68
N GLN A 203 -19.24 -1.97 -38.39
CA GLN A 203 -18.46 -3.10 -37.86
C GLN A 203 -18.61 -3.29 -36.34
N SER A 204 -19.04 -2.26 -35.60
CA SER A 204 -19.24 -2.35 -34.14
C SER A 204 -20.55 -3.04 -33.72
N LYS A 205 -21.43 -3.36 -34.68
CA LYS A 205 -22.69 -4.08 -34.46
C LYS A 205 -22.61 -5.60 -34.66
N ALA A 206 -21.45 -6.15 -34.99
CA ALA A 206 -21.22 -7.59 -34.97
C ALA A 206 -20.87 -8.03 -33.53
N PRO A 207 -21.48 -9.11 -32.99
CA PRO A 207 -21.12 -9.61 -31.66
C PRO A 207 -19.64 -9.97 -31.59
N ILE A 208 -18.87 -9.15 -30.86
CA ILE A 208 -17.49 -9.46 -30.52
C ILE A 208 -17.53 -10.54 -29.44
N GLU A 209 -17.56 -11.81 -29.84
CA GLU A 209 -17.23 -12.93 -28.96
C GLU A 209 -15.77 -12.80 -28.55
N LYS A 210 -15.54 -12.06 -27.46
CA LYS A 210 -14.24 -12.00 -26.80
C LYS A 210 -13.95 -13.38 -26.21
N GLN A 211 -13.29 -14.22 -27.00
CA GLN A 211 -12.70 -15.47 -26.52
C GLN A 211 -11.62 -15.11 -25.49
N LYS A 212 -12.01 -15.10 -24.21
CA LYS A 212 -11.05 -15.11 -23.10
C LYS A 212 -10.28 -16.42 -23.22
N LYS A 213 -9.06 -16.39 -23.79
CA LYS A 213 -8.11 -17.49 -23.61
C LYS A 213 -7.80 -17.56 -22.12
N ILE A 214 -8.48 -18.46 -21.43
CA ILE A 214 -8.21 -18.80 -20.04
C ILE A 214 -6.77 -19.30 -20.01
N LEU A 215 -5.88 -18.53 -19.39
CA LEU A 215 -4.49 -18.94 -19.14
C LEU A 215 -4.55 -20.13 -18.17
N LYS A 216 -4.44 -21.34 -18.70
CA LYS A 216 -4.37 -22.56 -17.91
C LYS A 216 -3.03 -22.51 -17.16
N ILE A 217 -3.08 -22.24 -15.87
CA ILE A 217 -1.90 -22.23 -15.00
C ILE A 217 -1.50 -23.71 -14.84
N GLU A 218 -0.63 -24.20 -15.73
CA GLU A 218 -0.11 -25.56 -15.62
C GLU A 218 0.79 -25.68 -14.38
N SER A 219 0.51 -26.68 -13.54
CA SER A 219 1.36 -27.05 -12.39
C SER A 219 2.75 -27.45 -12.88
N LYS A 220 3.76 -27.23 -12.03
CA LYS A 220 5.18 -27.49 -12.33
C LYS A 220 5.42 -28.92 -12.84
N GLU A 221 4.82 -29.90 -12.17
CA GLU A 221 4.94 -31.33 -12.51
C GLU A 221 4.35 -31.67 -13.88
N ILE A 222 3.29 -30.97 -14.27
CA ILE A 222 2.61 -31.17 -15.56
C ILE A 222 3.51 -30.69 -16.71
N ARG A 223 4.21 -29.56 -16.52
CA ARG A 223 5.16 -29.04 -17.52
C ARG A 223 6.35 -29.98 -17.72
N PHE A 224 6.81 -30.60 -16.64
CA PHE A 224 7.92 -31.56 -16.71
C PHE A 224 7.51 -32.87 -17.39
N LYS A 225 6.31 -33.40 -17.09
CA LYS A 225 5.73 -34.55 -17.83
C LYS A 225 5.57 -34.24 -19.31
N ARG A 226 5.01 -33.06 -19.64
CA ARG A 226 4.91 -32.59 -21.03
C ARG A 226 6.28 -32.55 -21.73
N TRP A 227 7.33 -32.10 -21.03
CA TRP A 227 8.67 -32.08 -21.59
C TRP A 227 9.20 -33.50 -21.90
N LEU A 228 8.95 -34.50 -21.04
CA LEU A 228 9.33 -35.90 -21.29
C LEU A 228 8.60 -36.49 -22.50
N ASP A 229 7.32 -36.17 -22.66
CA ASP A 229 6.54 -36.63 -23.81
C ASP A 229 7.11 -36.06 -25.11
N VAL A 230 7.38 -34.75 -25.12
CA VAL A 230 8.00 -34.03 -26.24
C VAL A 230 9.40 -34.57 -26.56
N ASP A 231 10.20 -34.87 -25.54
CA ASP A 231 11.54 -35.48 -25.68
C ASP A 231 11.46 -36.89 -26.27
N SER A 232 10.48 -37.70 -25.83
CA SER A 232 10.24 -39.04 -26.38
C SER A 232 9.78 -39.02 -27.84
N ILE A 233 9.00 -38.00 -28.24
CA ILE A 233 8.52 -37.82 -29.62
C ILE A 233 9.70 -37.40 -30.51
N LYS A 234 10.57 -36.52 -30.00
CA LYS A 234 11.78 -36.09 -30.68
C LYS A 234 12.78 -37.24 -30.86
N ALA A 235 12.97 -38.07 -29.83
CA ALA A 235 13.81 -39.27 -29.89
C ALA A 235 13.29 -40.29 -30.93
N ARG A 236 11.97 -40.35 -31.14
CA ARG A 236 11.32 -41.17 -32.17
C ARG A 236 11.42 -40.59 -33.60
N GLY A 237 11.99 -39.40 -33.77
CA GLY A 237 12.20 -38.77 -35.09
C GLY A 237 10.93 -38.25 -35.76
N VAL A 238 9.82 -38.13 -35.02
CA VAL A 238 8.56 -37.55 -35.54
C VAL A 238 8.72 -36.03 -35.60
N LYS A 239 8.12 -35.36 -36.61
CA LYS A 239 8.18 -33.90 -36.73
C LYS A 239 7.31 -33.23 -35.66
N LEU A 240 7.93 -32.44 -34.78
CA LEU A 240 7.24 -31.68 -33.73
C LEU A 240 6.61 -30.39 -34.28
N SER A 241 5.56 -29.91 -33.59
CA SER A 241 4.98 -28.57 -33.80
C SER A 241 6.00 -27.48 -33.44
N ASN A 242 5.93 -26.32 -34.10
CA ASN A 242 6.79 -25.17 -33.79
C ASN A 242 6.66 -24.74 -32.31
N GLU A 243 5.44 -24.78 -31.77
CA GLU A 243 5.17 -24.46 -30.37
C GLU A 243 5.87 -25.42 -29.39
N ASP A 244 5.90 -26.72 -29.70
CA ASP A 244 6.55 -27.73 -28.86
C ASP A 244 8.07 -27.68 -28.96
N LEU A 245 8.62 -27.26 -30.11
CA LEU A 245 10.05 -27.02 -30.27
C LEU A 245 10.52 -25.81 -29.46
N GLU A 246 9.79 -24.70 -29.51
CA GLU A 246 10.06 -23.52 -28.70
C GLU A 246 9.92 -23.80 -27.20
N PHE A 247 8.91 -24.58 -26.82
CA PHE A 247 8.76 -25.04 -25.45
C PHE A 247 9.94 -25.92 -25.01
N TRP A 248 10.33 -26.91 -25.80
CA TRP A 248 11.43 -27.82 -25.49
C TRP A 248 12.76 -27.09 -25.30
N THR A 249 13.08 -26.10 -26.15
CA THR A 249 14.33 -25.32 -26.05
C THR A 249 14.32 -24.36 -24.86
N ASN A 250 13.22 -23.63 -24.66
CA ASN A 250 13.13 -22.64 -23.59
C ASN A 250 13.05 -23.30 -22.20
N TYR A 251 12.31 -24.40 -22.07
CA TYR A 251 12.09 -25.06 -20.79
C TYR A 251 13.37 -25.67 -20.20
N GLN A 252 14.28 -26.20 -21.05
CA GLN A 252 15.57 -26.74 -20.61
C GLN A 252 16.45 -25.69 -19.88
N ASN A 253 16.31 -24.41 -20.23
CA ASN A 253 17.08 -23.33 -19.64
C ASN A 253 16.52 -22.86 -18.29
N THR A 254 15.31 -23.29 -17.93
CA THR A 254 14.65 -22.84 -16.69
C THR A 254 15.24 -23.49 -15.43
N PRO A 255 15.24 -22.78 -14.29
CA PRO A 255 15.61 -23.37 -13.00
C PRO A 255 14.68 -24.52 -12.55
N GLU A 256 13.42 -24.52 -13.02
CA GLU A 256 12.42 -25.54 -12.73
C GLU A 256 12.90 -26.92 -13.22
N PHE A 257 13.30 -27.00 -14.48
CA PHE A 257 13.83 -28.20 -15.11
C PHE A 257 15.08 -28.73 -14.39
N LYS A 258 16.02 -27.85 -14.05
CA LYS A 258 17.25 -28.22 -13.32
C LYS A 258 16.92 -28.77 -11.92
N GLY A 259 15.90 -28.22 -11.26
CA GLY A 259 15.43 -28.68 -9.96
C GLY A 259 14.79 -30.07 -10.04
N GLU A 260 13.84 -30.28 -10.94
CA GLU A 260 13.17 -31.59 -11.09
C GLU A 260 14.12 -32.68 -11.57
N LYS A 261 15.05 -32.37 -12.48
CA LYS A 261 16.09 -33.31 -12.90
C LYS A 261 16.96 -33.76 -11.73
N ARG A 262 17.45 -32.83 -10.90
CA ARG A 262 18.22 -33.15 -9.68
C ARG A 262 17.42 -33.94 -8.66
N MET A 263 16.14 -33.59 -8.47
CA MET A 263 15.26 -34.33 -7.55
C MET A 263 15.08 -35.78 -7.99
N ARG A 264 14.88 -36.02 -9.29
CA ARG A 264 14.71 -37.38 -9.82
C ARG A 264 16.01 -38.19 -9.84
N GLU A 265 17.15 -37.54 -10.09
CA GLU A 265 18.48 -38.15 -9.95
C GLU A 265 18.79 -38.54 -8.49
N SER A 266 18.32 -37.74 -7.51
CA SER A 266 18.62 -37.96 -6.08
C SER A 266 17.66 -38.92 -5.39
N PHE A 267 16.39 -38.97 -5.79
CA PHE A 267 15.33 -39.71 -5.08
C PHE A 267 14.72 -40.89 -5.85
N GLY A 268 15.10 -41.13 -7.11
CA GLY A 268 14.46 -42.15 -7.93
C GLY A 268 12.98 -41.83 -8.22
N GLU A 269 12.35 -42.62 -9.08
CA GLU A 269 11.06 -42.32 -9.75
C GLU A 269 9.81 -42.34 -8.85
N GLN A 270 9.93 -42.18 -7.53
CA GLN A 270 8.82 -42.38 -6.58
C GLN A 270 8.14 -41.12 -6.02
N VAL A 271 8.49 -39.91 -6.45
CA VAL A 271 8.00 -38.67 -5.79
C VAL A 271 6.87 -37.95 -6.55
N GLY A 272 6.34 -38.52 -7.65
CA GLY A 272 5.42 -37.81 -8.55
C GLY A 272 3.91 -37.97 -8.31
N GLU A 273 3.48 -38.70 -7.29
CA GLU A 273 2.06 -39.13 -7.17
C GLU A 273 1.32 -38.54 -5.95
N THR A 274 2.01 -37.83 -5.05
CA THR A 274 1.41 -37.38 -3.78
C THR A 274 0.74 -36.00 -3.81
N ALA A 275 0.72 -35.30 -4.95
CA ALA A 275 0.21 -33.92 -5.00
C ALA A 275 -1.18 -33.76 -5.65
N ALA A 276 -1.82 -34.84 -6.12
CA ALA A 276 -3.11 -34.78 -6.82
C ALA A 276 -4.34 -35.24 -6.00
N ALA A 277 -4.16 -35.58 -4.72
CA ALA A 277 -5.24 -35.95 -3.81
C ALA A 277 -5.43 -34.88 -2.73
N ASN A 278 -6.06 -33.76 -3.09
CA ASN A 278 -6.91 -32.91 -2.25
C ASN A 278 -7.57 -31.82 -3.10
#